data_AF-A0A915YE92-F1
#
_entry.id   AF-A0A915YE92-F1
#
_cell.length_a   1.000
_cell.length_b   1.000
_cell.length_c   1.000
_cell.angle_alpha   90.00
_cell.angle_beta   90.00
_cell.angle_gamma   90.00
#
_symmetry.space_group_name_H-M   'P 1'
#
loop_
_entity.id
_entity.type
_entity.pdbx_description
1 polymer ?
#
loop_
_entity_poly.entity_id
_entity_poly.type
_entity_poly.pdbx_seq_one_letter_code
_entity_poly.pdbx_strand_id
1 'polypeptide(L)'
;MSLSFYSILIFSIFCFSYSIDSNSCGGELSESFVQDDSQSFGINFENDTIIDEAMDALNTIQITGDGGMKLYLTFPNIHHNECQGVVRISEISQEEFRDALLEVMAENNLTLTEHERSKIAATASKPRGIYTVKTCGSTTEGETPRRKGTWIIMAIFGRSDLLINW
;
A
#
# COMPACT_ATOMS: atom_id res chain seq x y z
N MET A 1 -2.91 19.94 -60.86
CA MET A 1 -4.13 19.12 -60.67
C MET A 1 -4.01 18.40 -59.34
N SER A 2 -4.94 18.70 -58.41
CA SER A 2 -5.57 17.77 -57.45
C SER A 2 -4.68 16.88 -56.55
N LEU A 3 -4.87 16.75 -55.23
CA LEU A 3 -5.60 17.44 -54.16
C LEU A 3 -5.15 16.72 -52.87
N SER A 4 -5.08 17.47 -51.79
CA SER A 4 -4.87 17.09 -50.38
C SER A 4 -5.72 15.90 -49.90
N PHE A 5 -5.35 15.25 -48.79
CA PHE A 5 -6.23 15.08 -47.62
C PHE A 5 -5.45 14.80 -46.32
N TYR A 6 -6.01 15.34 -45.24
CA TYR A 6 -5.51 15.56 -43.88
C TYR A 6 -5.58 14.33 -42.97
N SER A 7 -4.83 14.32 -41.86
CA SER A 7 -5.46 14.21 -40.52
C SER A 7 -4.46 14.49 -39.38
N ILE A 8 -4.64 15.62 -38.70
CA ILE A 8 -4.02 15.94 -37.40
C ILE A 8 -5.13 15.69 -36.37
N LEU A 9 -4.94 14.72 -35.48
CA LEU A 9 -5.84 14.49 -34.35
C LEU A 9 -5.43 15.42 -33.20
N ILE A 10 -6.19 16.50 -33.03
CA ILE A 10 -6.20 17.33 -31.82
C ILE A 10 -7.28 16.75 -30.90
N PHE A 11 -6.90 16.18 -29.76
CA PHE A 11 -7.85 15.85 -28.71
C PHE A 11 -8.07 17.09 -27.85
N SER A 12 -9.24 17.71 -28.03
CA SER A 12 -9.77 18.78 -27.20
C SER A 12 -10.24 18.21 -25.85
N ILE A 13 -9.67 18.73 -24.76
CA ILE A 13 -10.13 18.48 -23.39
C ILE A 13 -11.44 19.27 -23.19
N PHE A 14 -12.53 18.54 -23.02
CA PHE A 14 -13.84 19.09 -22.66
C PHE A 14 -13.83 19.56 -21.20
N CYS A 15 -13.99 20.87 -20.99
CA CYS A 15 -14.43 21.43 -19.71
C CYS A 15 -15.90 21.05 -19.49
N PHE A 16 -16.18 20.17 -18.53
CA PHE A 16 -17.52 20.02 -17.98
C PHE A 16 -17.75 21.14 -16.96
N SER A 17 -18.31 22.26 -17.42
CA SER A 17 -18.99 23.23 -16.57
C SER A 17 -20.41 22.73 -16.34
N TYR A 18 -20.72 22.27 -15.13
CA TYR A 18 -22.08 21.92 -14.75
C TYR A 18 -22.81 23.20 -14.33
N SER A 19 -23.62 23.76 -15.24
CA SER A 19 -24.61 24.78 -14.91
C SER A 19 -25.83 24.12 -14.28
N ILE A 20 -26.14 24.50 -13.03
CA ILE A 20 -27.47 24.32 -12.45
C ILE A 20 -28.20 25.64 -12.65
N ASP A 21 -29.16 25.65 -13.58
CA ASP A 21 -30.12 26.73 -13.75
C ASP A 21 -31.33 26.47 -12.85
N SER A 22 -31.64 27.41 -11.96
CA SER A 22 -33.00 27.62 -11.48
C SER A 22 -33.23 29.09 -11.11
N ASN A 23 -33.83 29.81 -12.05
CA ASN A 23 -34.75 30.96 -11.93
C ASN A 23 -34.63 31.94 -10.74
N SER A 24 -34.22 33.17 -11.09
CA SER A 24 -34.75 34.48 -10.68
C SER A 24 -35.82 34.54 -9.57
N CYS A 25 -35.46 35.16 -8.44
CA CYS A 25 -36.22 36.30 -7.89
C CYS A 25 -35.28 37.15 -7.01
N GLY A 26 -35.30 38.46 -7.21
CA GLY A 26 -34.30 39.40 -6.69
C GLY A 26 -34.29 39.60 -5.16
N GLY A 27 -33.13 40.04 -4.69
CA GLY A 27 -32.88 40.50 -3.32
C GLY A 27 -31.39 40.78 -3.13
N GLU A 28 -31.00 42.05 -3.25
CA GLU A 28 -29.68 42.52 -2.83
C GLU A 28 -29.56 42.56 -1.30
N LEU A 29 -28.31 42.44 -0.85
CA LEU A 29 -27.74 42.78 0.46
C LEU A 29 -27.69 41.70 1.55
N SER A 30 -26.52 41.05 1.55
CA SER A 30 -25.66 40.79 2.71
C SER A 30 -26.21 39.84 3.78
N GLU A 31 -26.18 38.54 3.48
CA GLU A 31 -25.99 37.52 4.50
C GLU A 31 -24.49 37.27 4.65
N SER A 32 -23.95 37.69 5.80
CA SER A 32 -22.64 37.27 6.29
C SER A 32 -22.61 35.75 6.31
N PHE A 33 -21.80 35.15 5.44
CA PHE A 33 -21.46 33.74 5.55
C PHE A 33 -20.65 33.57 6.84
N VAL A 34 -21.34 33.19 7.92
CA VAL A 34 -20.67 32.63 9.09
C VAL A 34 -20.18 31.27 8.62
N GLN A 35 -18.95 31.27 8.12
CA GLN A 35 -18.19 30.06 7.91
C GLN A 35 -18.02 29.42 9.29
N ASP A 36 -18.81 28.39 9.55
CA ASP A 36 -18.67 27.53 10.71
C ASP A 36 -17.39 26.70 10.53
N ASP A 37 -16.24 27.36 10.73
CA ASP A 37 -14.90 26.78 10.81
C ASP A 37 -14.75 26.00 12.13
N SER A 38 -15.64 25.05 12.39
CA SER A 38 -15.55 24.20 13.59
C SER A 38 -15.82 22.72 13.37
N GLN A 39 -15.83 22.24 12.12
CA GLN A 39 -15.50 20.83 11.86
C GLN A 39 -14.00 20.70 11.65
N SER A 40 -13.29 20.54 12.78
CA SER A 40 -11.98 19.91 12.82
C SER A 40 -12.06 18.56 12.10
N PHE A 41 -11.73 18.53 10.81
CA PHE A 41 -11.28 17.32 10.14
C PHE A 41 -10.03 16.87 10.89
N GLY A 42 -10.19 15.93 11.82
CA GLY A 42 -9.09 15.28 12.51
C GLY A 42 -8.31 14.39 11.55
N ILE A 43 -7.67 14.98 10.55
CA ILE A 43 -6.73 14.30 9.68
C ILE A 43 -5.47 14.11 10.52
N ASN A 44 -5.21 12.87 10.89
CA ASN A 44 -4.04 12.48 11.65
C ASN A 44 -2.82 12.41 10.71
N PHE A 45 -2.43 13.57 10.16
CA PHE A 45 -1.41 13.71 9.09
C PHE A 45 -0.08 13.01 9.42
N GLU A 46 0.30 12.99 10.69
CA GLU A 46 1.54 12.34 11.14
C GLU A 46 1.48 10.82 10.94
N ASN A 47 0.33 10.20 11.22
CA ASN A 47 0.13 8.77 11.01
C ASN A 47 0.10 8.41 9.53
N ASP A 48 -0.53 9.26 8.69
CA ASP A 48 -0.56 9.03 7.24
C ASP A 48 0.84 9.13 6.62
N THR A 49 1.67 10.08 7.07
CA THR A 49 3.06 10.21 6.62
C THR A 49 3.89 8.97 6.97
N ILE A 50 3.76 8.46 8.20
CA ILE A 50 4.47 7.24 8.64
C ILE A 50 4.02 6.01 7.81
N ILE A 51 2.73 5.93 7.49
CA ILE A 51 2.19 4.86 6.64
C ILE A 51 2.72 4.99 5.20
N ASP A 52 2.77 6.20 4.64
CA ASP A 52 3.32 6.45 3.30
C ASP A 52 4.78 6.00 3.22
N GLU A 53 5.61 6.43 4.18
CA GLU A 53 7.02 6.02 4.25
C GLU A 53 7.19 4.49 4.36
N ALA A 54 6.34 3.84 5.15
CA ALA A 54 6.38 2.39 5.31
C ALA A 54 5.95 1.64 4.04
N MET A 55 4.95 2.16 3.32
CA MET A 55 4.53 1.60 2.03
C MET A 55 5.62 1.79 0.97
N ASP A 56 6.28 2.95 0.93
CA ASP A 56 7.40 3.20 0.03
C ASP A 56 8.58 2.27 0.33
N ALA A 57 8.85 2.00 1.61
CA ALA A 57 9.86 1.03 2.02
C ALA A 57 9.50 -0.40 1.55
N LEU A 58 8.25 -0.86 1.72
CA LEU A 58 7.83 -2.18 1.23
C LEU A 58 7.89 -2.29 -0.30
N ASN A 59 7.47 -1.24 -1.01
CA ASN A 59 7.61 -1.14 -2.47
C ASN A 59 9.08 -1.23 -2.88
N THR A 60 9.97 -0.54 -2.16
CA THR A 60 11.41 -0.60 -2.42
C THR A 60 11.94 -2.03 -2.31
N ILE A 61 11.54 -2.79 -1.28
CA ILE A 61 11.93 -4.20 -1.13
C ILE A 61 11.46 -5.02 -2.33
N GLN A 62 10.21 -4.84 -2.78
CA GLN A 62 9.66 -5.56 -3.92
C GLN A 62 10.42 -5.27 -5.23
N ILE A 63 10.67 -3.99 -5.55
CA ILE A 63 11.24 -3.60 -6.85
C ILE A 63 12.76 -3.81 -6.95
N THR A 64 13.46 -3.82 -5.81
CA THR A 64 14.92 -4.03 -5.77
C THR A 64 15.28 -5.51 -5.64
N GLY A 65 14.32 -6.42 -5.74
CA GLY A 65 14.56 -7.86 -5.71
C GLY A 65 15.37 -8.33 -6.93
N ASP A 66 16.42 -9.13 -6.70
CA ASP A 66 17.37 -9.62 -7.70
C ASP A 66 16.81 -10.76 -8.56
N GLY A 67 15.52 -10.70 -8.91
CA GLY A 67 14.81 -11.70 -9.72
C GLY A 67 14.21 -12.85 -8.91
N GLY A 68 14.61 -13.03 -7.65
CA GLY A 68 13.80 -13.79 -6.70
C GLY A 68 12.58 -12.96 -6.33
N MET A 69 11.39 -13.55 -6.38
CA MET A 69 10.19 -12.87 -5.95
C MET A 69 9.80 -13.41 -4.57
N LYS A 70 10.35 -12.76 -3.52
CA LYS A 70 10.14 -13.15 -2.12
C LYS A 70 9.09 -12.30 -1.41
N LEU A 71 8.86 -11.06 -1.85
CA LEU A 71 7.90 -10.13 -1.26
C LEU A 71 7.01 -9.50 -2.33
N TYR A 72 5.71 -9.41 -2.07
CA TYR A 72 4.73 -8.83 -2.99
C TYR A 72 3.68 -8.00 -2.24
N LEU A 73 3.29 -6.91 -2.86
CA LEU A 73 2.15 -6.09 -2.49
C LEU A 73 1.05 -6.27 -3.53
N THR A 74 -0.14 -6.61 -3.08
CA THR A 74 -1.32 -6.80 -3.94
C THR A 74 -2.47 -5.93 -3.50
N PHE A 75 -3.60 -6.00 -4.22
CA PHE A 75 -4.84 -5.40 -3.76
C PHE A 75 -5.24 -5.93 -2.37
N PRO A 76 -5.84 -5.08 -1.53
CA PRO A 76 -6.17 -5.45 -0.17
C PRO A 76 -7.38 -6.39 -0.12
N ASN A 77 -7.37 -7.28 0.86
CA ASN A 77 -8.46 -8.20 1.19
C ASN A 77 -8.88 -9.12 0.04
N ILE A 78 -7.94 -9.54 -0.81
CA ILE A 78 -8.25 -10.48 -1.88
C ILE A 78 -8.04 -11.93 -1.43
N HIS A 79 -8.67 -12.86 -2.15
CA HIS A 79 -8.44 -14.27 -1.94
C HIS A 79 -7.17 -14.72 -2.69
N HIS A 80 -6.13 -15.04 -1.92
CA HIS A 80 -4.85 -15.54 -2.41
C HIS A 80 -4.92 -17.04 -2.70
N ASN A 81 -5.02 -17.41 -3.98
CA ASN A 81 -5.11 -18.80 -4.45
C ASN A 81 -3.84 -19.62 -4.17
N GLU A 82 -2.70 -18.94 -4.01
CA GLU A 82 -1.41 -19.49 -3.59
C GLU A 82 -1.44 -20.00 -2.14
N CYS A 83 -2.39 -19.51 -1.34
CA CYS A 83 -2.48 -19.83 0.07
C CYS A 83 -3.31 -21.09 0.33
N GLN A 84 -2.78 -22.24 -0.08
CA GLN A 84 -3.44 -23.54 0.06
C GLN A 84 -2.87 -24.37 1.22
N GLY A 85 -3.62 -25.41 1.61
CA GLY A 85 -3.22 -26.35 2.66
C GLY A 85 -3.59 -25.89 4.07
N VAL A 86 -2.79 -26.29 5.05
CA VAL A 86 -3.02 -25.94 6.47
C VAL A 86 -2.77 -24.45 6.66
N VAL A 87 -3.83 -23.74 7.02
CA VAL A 87 -3.78 -22.30 7.32
C VAL A 87 -3.64 -22.11 8.82
N ARG A 88 -2.73 -21.23 9.23
CA ARG A 88 -2.58 -20.77 10.62
C ARG A 88 -2.62 -19.25 10.66
N ILE A 89 -3.16 -18.71 11.73
CA ILE A 89 -3.16 -17.27 12.00
C ILE A 89 -2.42 -17.07 13.31
N SER A 90 -1.46 -16.15 13.31
CA SER A 90 -0.67 -15.78 14.49
C SER A 90 -0.43 -14.28 14.50
N GLU A 91 -0.10 -13.75 15.66
CA GLU A 91 0.37 -12.38 15.82
C GLU A 91 1.88 -12.39 15.98
N ILE A 92 2.55 -11.43 15.33
CA ILE A 92 4.00 -11.21 15.47
C ILE A 92 4.25 -9.77 15.93
N SER A 93 5.34 -9.55 16.64
CA SER A 93 5.73 -8.20 17.05
C SER A 93 6.29 -7.39 15.88
N GLN A 94 6.38 -6.07 16.07
CA GLN A 94 7.11 -5.17 15.17
C GLN A 94 8.55 -5.64 14.91
N GLU A 95 9.24 -6.09 15.96
CA GLU A 95 10.63 -6.56 15.88
C GLU A 95 10.71 -7.85 15.05
N GLU A 96 9.80 -8.80 15.28
CA GLU A 96 9.73 -10.03 14.48
C GLU A 96 9.42 -9.75 13.01
N PHE A 97 8.56 -8.76 12.73
CA PHE A 97 8.27 -8.32 11.36
C PHE A 97 9.48 -7.65 10.71
N ARG A 98 10.17 -6.76 11.43
CA ARG A 98 11.43 -6.16 10.97
C ARG A 98 12.48 -7.22 10.65
N ASP A 99 12.67 -8.19 11.54
CA ASP A 99 13.65 -9.27 11.36
C ASP A 99 13.28 -10.15 10.17
N ALA A 100 11.98 -10.38 9.93
CA ALA A 100 11.52 -11.11 8.75
C ALA A 100 11.86 -10.36 7.45
N LEU A 101 11.65 -9.04 7.40
CA LEU A 101 12.02 -8.23 6.24
C LEU A 101 13.54 -8.24 5.99
N LEU A 102 14.35 -8.23 7.06
CA LEU A 102 15.80 -8.34 6.95
C LEU A 102 16.24 -9.67 6.34
N GLU A 103 15.62 -10.78 6.74
CA GLU A 103 15.91 -12.10 6.16
C GLU A 103 15.54 -12.16 4.68
N VAL A 104 14.34 -11.68 4.32
CA VAL A 104 13.91 -11.57 2.92
C VAL A 104 14.91 -10.79 2.08
N MET A 105 15.34 -9.62 2.56
CA MET A 105 16.29 -8.79 1.83
C MET A 105 17.71 -9.39 1.79
N ALA A 106 18.09 -10.20 2.78
CA ALA A 106 19.37 -10.90 2.76
C ALA A 106 19.45 -11.99 1.69
N GLU A 107 18.32 -12.58 1.33
CA GLU A 107 18.24 -13.57 0.25
C GLU A 107 17.99 -12.93 -1.12
N ASN A 108 17.28 -11.79 -1.15
CA ASN A 108 16.65 -11.31 -2.37
C ASN A 108 17.10 -9.93 -2.84
N ASN A 109 17.75 -9.13 -1.99
CA ASN A 109 18.12 -7.73 -2.30
C ASN A 109 19.63 -7.54 -2.04
N LEU A 110 20.45 -8.36 -2.69
CA LEU A 110 21.91 -8.47 -2.54
C LEU A 110 22.64 -7.20 -2.99
N THR A 111 22.01 -6.39 -3.83
CA THR A 111 22.52 -5.08 -4.25
C THR A 111 22.51 -4.03 -3.13
N LEU A 112 21.68 -4.22 -2.09
CA LEU A 112 21.59 -3.31 -0.95
C LEU A 112 22.61 -3.67 0.14
N THR A 113 23.29 -2.66 0.67
CA THR A 113 24.15 -2.83 1.84
C THR A 113 23.34 -3.25 3.07
N GLU A 114 24.01 -3.85 4.06
CA GLU A 114 23.36 -4.22 5.34
C GLU A 114 22.69 -3.02 6.03
N HIS A 115 23.34 -1.85 5.98
CA HIS A 115 22.82 -0.62 6.56
C HIS A 115 21.53 -0.17 5.86
N GLU A 116 21.49 -0.19 4.53
CA GLU A 116 20.29 0.17 3.75
C GLU A 116 19.14 -0.81 4.04
N ARG A 117 19.42 -2.12 4.05
CA ARG A 117 18.43 -3.14 4.40
C ARG A 117 17.87 -2.91 5.80
N SER A 118 18.71 -2.67 6.79
CA SER A 118 18.25 -2.38 8.15
C SER A 118 17.39 -1.12 8.22
N LYS A 119 17.74 -0.06 7.49
CA LYS A 119 16.95 1.18 7.44
C LYS A 119 15.57 0.93 6.83
N ILE A 120 15.52 0.27 5.67
CA ILE A 120 14.28 -0.04 4.96
C ILE A 120 13.37 -0.94 5.82
N ALA A 121 13.90 -2.00 6.42
CA ALA A 121 13.13 -2.87 7.31
C ALA A 121 12.58 -2.13 8.54
N ALA A 122 13.37 -1.25 9.14
CA ALA A 122 12.94 -0.45 10.29
C ALA A 122 11.82 0.52 9.90
N THR A 123 11.90 1.18 8.74
CA THR A 123 10.84 2.05 8.22
C THR A 123 9.56 1.25 7.93
N ALA A 124 9.67 0.15 7.19
CA ALA A 124 8.53 -0.69 6.80
C ALA A 124 7.77 -1.29 8.00
N SER A 125 8.45 -1.58 9.11
CA SER A 125 7.85 -2.18 10.31
C SER A 125 7.32 -1.17 11.33
N LYS A 126 7.64 0.12 11.17
CA LYS A 126 7.33 1.16 12.16
C LYS A 126 5.83 1.39 12.46
N PRO A 127 4.88 1.29 11.51
CA PRO A 127 3.53 1.81 11.76
C PRO A 127 2.69 1.00 12.77
N ARG A 128 3.08 -0.23 13.12
CA ARG A 128 2.31 -1.06 14.06
C ARG A 128 3.23 -1.81 15.02
N GLY A 129 2.80 -1.95 16.27
CA GLY A 129 3.49 -2.78 17.27
C GLY A 129 3.26 -4.28 17.10
N ILE A 130 2.10 -4.67 16.52
CA ILE A 130 1.68 -6.06 16.32
C ILE A 130 1.12 -6.21 14.91
N TYR A 131 1.45 -7.34 14.27
CA TYR A 131 0.97 -7.71 12.94
C TYR A 131 0.29 -9.08 12.98
N THR A 132 -0.91 -9.17 12.43
CA THR A 132 -1.60 -10.45 12.21
C THR A 132 -1.10 -11.08 10.92
N VAL A 133 -0.53 -12.27 11.01
CA VAL A 133 0.02 -13.03 9.88
C VAL A 133 -0.80 -14.29 9.69
N LYS A 134 -1.28 -14.49 8.46
CA LYS A 134 -1.81 -15.76 7.99
C LYS A 134 -0.68 -16.53 7.31
N THR A 135 -0.43 -17.76 7.73
CA THR A 135 0.58 -18.65 7.14
C THR A 135 -0.09 -19.84 6.46
N CYS A 136 0.39 -20.21 5.28
CA CYS A 136 -0.07 -21.36 4.49
C CYS A 136 1.10 -22.08 3.83
N GLY A 137 0.88 -23.32 3.38
CA GLY A 137 1.90 -24.13 2.70
C GLY A 137 3.02 -24.70 3.58
N SER A 138 2.97 -24.54 4.91
CA SER A 138 3.97 -25.14 5.82
C SER A 138 3.65 -26.61 6.06
N THR A 139 4.53 -27.51 5.61
CA THR A 139 4.34 -28.98 5.63
C THR A 139 4.72 -29.65 6.94
N THR A 140 5.35 -28.94 7.89
CA THR A 140 5.78 -29.54 9.17
C THR A 140 4.84 -29.15 10.30
N GLU A 141 3.98 -30.09 10.72
CA GLU A 141 3.24 -30.00 11.97
C GLU A 141 4.21 -30.12 13.16
N GLY A 142 4.20 -29.15 14.09
CA GLY A 142 4.80 -29.32 15.41
C GLY A 142 5.85 -28.28 15.81
N GLU A 143 6.45 -27.56 14.86
CA GLU A 143 7.23 -26.36 15.15
C GLU A 143 6.39 -25.13 14.83
N THR A 144 6.38 -24.12 15.70
CA THR A 144 6.02 -22.75 15.31
C THR A 144 6.89 -22.39 14.11
N PRO A 145 6.36 -22.35 12.87
CA PRO A 145 7.21 -22.14 11.71
C PRO A 145 7.56 -20.66 11.69
N ARG A 146 8.65 -20.29 12.36
CA ARG A 146 9.32 -19.03 12.08
C ARG A 146 9.80 -19.16 10.64
N ARG A 147 9.09 -18.53 9.69
CA ARG A 147 9.52 -18.34 8.29
C ARG A 147 9.48 -19.60 7.40
N LYS A 148 8.31 -20.23 7.25
CA LYS A 148 8.05 -21.28 6.24
C LYS A 148 6.77 -21.00 5.48
N GLY A 149 6.72 -21.45 4.21
CA GLY A 149 5.54 -21.32 3.36
C GLY A 149 5.29 -19.87 2.94
N THR A 150 4.03 -19.47 2.80
CA THR A 150 3.67 -18.09 2.48
C THR A 150 3.09 -17.41 3.70
N TRP A 151 3.65 -16.27 4.07
CA TRP A 151 3.06 -15.32 5.02
C TRP A 151 2.19 -14.33 4.26
N ILE A 152 1.02 -14.02 4.81
CA ILE A 152 0.09 -13.03 4.28
C ILE A 152 -0.34 -12.11 5.41
N ILE A 153 -0.10 -10.82 5.25
CA ILE A 153 -0.61 -9.76 6.12
C ILE A 153 -1.66 -9.00 5.32
N MET A 154 -2.93 -9.22 5.67
CA MET A 154 -4.06 -8.61 4.95
C MET A 154 -4.17 -7.13 5.30
N ALA A 155 -4.45 -6.31 4.29
CA ALA A 155 -4.62 -4.87 4.41
C ALA A 155 -3.55 -4.23 5.30
N ILE A 156 -2.28 -4.50 5.00
CA ILE A 156 -1.15 -3.86 5.67
C ILE A 156 -1.31 -2.34 5.54
N PHE A 157 -1.32 -1.68 6.69
CA PHE A 157 -1.61 -0.24 6.84
C PHE A 157 -2.92 0.23 6.18
N GLY A 158 -3.88 -0.69 5.96
CA GLY A 158 -5.16 -0.41 5.31
C GLY A 158 -5.11 -0.28 3.78
N ARG A 159 -4.00 -0.64 3.13
CA ARG A 159 -3.78 -0.31 1.70
C ARG A 159 -3.60 -1.51 0.78
N SER A 160 -2.77 -2.47 1.15
CA SER A 160 -2.41 -3.61 0.30
C SER A 160 -2.40 -4.89 1.10
N ASP A 161 -2.51 -6.06 0.46
CA ASP A 161 -2.06 -7.28 1.13
C ASP A 161 -0.56 -7.44 0.90
N LEU A 162 0.17 -7.83 1.94
CA LEU A 162 1.60 -8.15 1.85
C LEU A 162 1.77 -9.66 1.88
N LEU A 163 2.45 -10.21 0.88
CA LEU A 163 2.82 -11.61 0.81
C LEU A 163 4.33 -11.76 0.92
N ILE A 164 4.78 -12.72 1.73
CA ILE A 164 6.18 -13.12 1.81
C ILE A 164 6.26 -14.63 1.58
N ASN A 165 6.99 -15.03 0.54
CA ASN A 165 7.26 -16.42 0.24
C ASN A 165 8.60 -16.82 0.86
N TRP A 166 8.59 -17.83 1.73
CA TRP A 166 9.79 -18.38 2.39
C TRP A 166 10.34 -19.55 1.61
#